data_AF-A0A534SSJ5-F1
#
_entry.id   AF-A0A534SSJ5-F1
#
_cell.length_a   1.000
_cell.length_b   1.000
_cell.length_c   1.000
_cell.angle_alpha   90.00
_cell.angle_beta   90.00
_cell.angle_gamma   90.00
#
_symmetry.space_group_name_H-M   'P 1'
#
loop_
_entity.id
_entity.type
_entity.pdbx_description
1 polymer ?
#
loop_
_entity_poly.entity_id
_entity_poly.type
_entity_poly.pdbx_seq_one_letter_code
_entity_poly.pdbx_strand_id
1 'polypeptide(L)'
;MEAIPSLRAKLAALGRALAAMPGVQVEVESPREAYLQTLLSRGDRRTAAILERLAAEPDAWWPTLRRLRGGGSETVDPDRFVHRSYPLDAVLPWDFIDHSVDKRYLAAERRKALAEIETPPCDTATCHTCGAC
;
A
#
# COMPACT_ATOMS: atom_id res chain seq x y z
N MET A 1 0.43 7.80 2.47
CA MET A 1 1.58 7.00 2.96
C MET A 1 2.64 7.96 3.48
N GLU A 2 3.34 7.63 4.56
CA GLU A 2 4.48 8.43 5.00
C GLU A 2 5.63 8.41 3.97
N ALA A 3 6.56 9.36 4.09
CA ALA A 3 7.75 9.39 3.24
C ALA A 3 8.64 8.17 3.52
N ILE A 4 9.25 7.60 2.47
CA ILE A 4 10.14 6.42 2.58
C ILE A 4 11.26 6.59 3.62
N PRO A 5 11.92 7.76 3.77
CA PRO A 5 12.91 7.95 4.82
C PRO A 5 12.35 7.77 6.24
N SER A 6 11.12 8.25 6.51
CA SER A 6 10.43 8.04 7.80
C SER A 6 10.21 6.56 8.06
N LEU A 7 9.66 5.84 7.06
CA LEU A 7 9.40 4.40 7.18
C LEU A 7 10.69 3.62 7.44
N ARG A 8 11.77 3.92 6.71
CA ARG A 8 13.08 3.28 6.94
C ARG A 8 13.62 3.51 8.35
N ALA A 9 13.46 4.72 8.88
CA ALA A 9 13.88 5.05 10.24
C ALA A 9 13.08 4.25 11.28
N LYS A 10 11.76 4.13 11.09
CA LYS A 10 10.87 3.34 11.96
C LYS A 10 11.21 1.85 11.91
N LEU A 11 11.39 1.28 10.72
CA LEU A 11 11.79 -0.13 10.57
C LEU A 11 13.15 -0.41 11.23
N ALA A 12 14.12 0.50 11.08
CA ALA A 12 15.43 0.36 11.73
C ALA A 12 15.32 0.44 13.26
N ALA A 13 14.42 1.29 13.79
CA ALA A 13 14.17 1.37 15.23
C ALA A 13 13.54 0.08 15.77
N LEU A 14 12.54 -0.47 15.08
CA LEU A 14 11.91 -1.75 15.42
C LEU A 14 12.93 -2.90 15.38
N GLY A 15 13.74 -2.98 14.32
CA GLY A 15 14.79 -3.98 14.20
C GLY A 15 15.78 -3.94 15.37
N ARG A 16 16.21 -2.75 15.79
CA ARG A 16 17.10 -2.61 16.96
C ARG A 16 16.42 -3.01 18.27
N ALA A 17 15.16 -2.63 18.46
CA ALA A 17 14.43 -2.93 19.70
C ALA A 17 14.20 -4.43 19.88
N LEU A 18 13.94 -5.15 18.78
CA LEU A 18 13.63 -6.58 18.81
C LEU A 18 14.89 -7.47 18.67
N ALA A 19 16.04 -6.91 18.26
CA ALA A 19 17.28 -7.66 18.07
C ALA A 19 17.80 -8.37 19.34
N ALA A 20 17.45 -7.85 20.53
CA ALA A 20 17.88 -8.44 21.80
C ALA A 20 17.02 -9.64 22.24
N MET A 21 15.90 -9.92 21.56
CA MET A 21 14.97 -10.98 21.92
C MET A 21 15.39 -12.32 21.28
N PRO A 22 15.80 -13.33 22.07
CA PRO A 22 16.20 -14.63 21.51
C PRO A 22 15.02 -15.29 20.78
N GLY A 23 15.29 -15.82 19.58
CA GLY A 23 14.28 -16.53 18.78
C GLY A 23 13.30 -15.63 18.02
N VAL A 24 13.48 -14.31 18.02
CA VAL A 24 12.65 -13.38 17.25
C VAL A 24 13.34 -13.00 15.94
N GLN A 25 12.62 -13.16 14.82
CA GLN A 25 13.02 -12.67 13.51
C GLN A 25 12.05 -11.59 13.06
N VAL A 26 12.58 -10.50 12.49
CA VAL A 26 11.79 -9.36 12.02
C VAL A 26 11.85 -9.34 10.49
N GLU A 27 10.74 -9.71 9.87
CA GLU A 27 10.56 -9.59 8.43
C GLU A 27 9.70 -8.35 8.13
N VAL A 28 10.16 -7.54 7.18
CA VAL A 28 9.52 -6.28 6.82
C VAL A 28 9.47 -6.16 5.31
N GLU A 29 8.35 -5.68 4.79
CA GLU A 29 8.23 -5.36 3.37
C GLU A 29 9.10 -4.13 3.02
N SER A 30 9.61 -4.08 1.79
CA SER A 30 10.37 -2.93 1.32
C SER A 30 9.47 -1.68 1.25
N PRO A 31 9.85 -0.54 1.86
CA PRO A 31 9.12 0.71 1.70
C PRO A 31 8.99 1.18 0.24
N ARG A 32 9.85 0.69 -0.66
CA ARG A 32 9.75 0.96 -2.10
C ARG A 32 8.68 0.11 -2.76
N GLU A 33 8.55 -1.16 -2.36
CA GLU A 33 7.49 -2.05 -2.86
C GLU A 33 6.14 -1.57 -2.37
N ALA A 34 6.02 -1.21 -1.09
CA ALA A 34 4.82 -0.58 -0.54
C ALA A 34 4.44 0.72 -1.28
N TYR A 35 5.42 1.50 -1.76
CA TYR A 35 5.18 2.67 -2.61
C TYR A 35 4.55 2.27 -3.94
N LEU A 36 5.12 1.27 -4.63
CA LEU A 36 4.59 0.75 -5.89
C LEU A 36 3.18 0.19 -5.70
N GLN A 37 2.96 -0.67 -4.71
CA GLN A 37 1.63 -1.21 -4.38
C GLN A 37 0.62 -0.10 -4.11
N THR A 38 1.02 0.95 -3.38
CA THR A 38 0.16 2.10 -3.13
C THR A 38 -0.21 2.82 -4.42
N LEU A 39 0.76 3.03 -5.32
CA LEU A 39 0.51 3.66 -6.62
C LEU A 39 -0.46 2.82 -7.45
N LEU A 40 -0.27 1.50 -7.52
CA LEU A 40 -1.13 0.59 -8.28
C LEU A 40 -2.55 0.50 -7.69
N SER A 41 -2.65 0.45 -6.35
CA SER A 41 -3.94 0.30 -5.66
C SER A 41 -4.79 1.57 -5.65
N ARG A 42 -4.21 2.73 -6.00
CA ARG A 42 -4.89 4.04 -5.92
C ARG A 42 -4.78 4.87 -7.20
N GLY A 43 -3.97 4.43 -8.15
CA GLY A 43 -3.76 5.05 -9.45
C GLY A 43 -5.00 4.95 -10.32
N ASP A 44 -5.41 6.06 -10.94
CA ASP A 44 -6.47 6.04 -11.94
C ASP A 44 -5.89 6.00 -13.35
N ARG A 45 -6.73 6.16 -14.38
CA ARG A 45 -6.31 6.13 -15.80
C ARG A 45 -5.07 7.00 -16.11
N ARG A 46 -4.80 8.05 -15.34
CA ARG A 46 -3.62 8.91 -15.52
C ARG A 46 -2.30 8.21 -15.23
N THR A 47 -2.31 7.11 -14.48
CA THR A 47 -1.11 6.29 -14.24
C THR A 47 -0.80 5.32 -15.39
N ALA A 48 -1.63 5.24 -16.44
CA ALA A 48 -1.38 4.35 -17.59
C ALA A 48 0.01 4.56 -18.20
N ALA A 49 0.38 5.82 -18.49
CA ALA A 49 1.71 6.15 -19.03
C ALA A 49 2.85 5.82 -18.05
N ILE A 50 2.59 5.78 -16.74
CA ILE A 50 3.57 5.30 -15.76
C ILE A 50 3.74 3.78 -15.92
N LEU A 51 2.65 3.03 -16.02
CA LEU A 51 2.68 1.57 -16.18
C LEU A 51 3.42 1.15 -17.44
N GLU A 52 3.19 1.83 -18.56
CA GLU A 52 3.91 1.60 -19.81
C GLU A 52 5.42 1.76 -19.64
N ARG A 53 5.86 2.81 -18.93
CA ARG A 53 7.29 3.03 -18.64
C ARG A 53 7.88 1.98 -17.72
N LEU A 54 7.12 1.53 -16.72
CA LEU A 54 7.55 0.45 -15.84
C LEU A 54 7.65 -0.89 -16.57
N ALA A 55 6.73 -1.17 -17.50
CA ALA A 55 6.74 -2.38 -18.32
C ALA A 55 7.91 -2.40 -19.31
N ALA A 56 8.33 -1.24 -19.83
CA ALA A 56 9.48 -1.12 -20.72
C ALA A 56 10.83 -1.31 -19.99
N GLU A 57 10.90 -1.02 -18.69
CA GLU A 57 12.12 -1.11 -17.87
C GLU A 57 11.86 -1.85 -16.54
N PRO A 58 11.50 -3.15 -16.55
CA PRO A 58 11.03 -3.87 -15.35
C PRO A 58 12.09 -3.92 -14.24
N ASP A 59 13.36 -4.10 -14.59
CA ASP A 59 14.46 -4.16 -13.61
C ASP A 59 14.83 -2.78 -13.01
N ALA A 60 14.38 -1.69 -13.65
CA ALA A 60 14.67 -0.31 -13.25
C ALA A 60 13.43 0.44 -12.75
N TRP A 61 12.37 -0.29 -12.35
CA TRP A 61 11.09 0.29 -11.92
C TRP A 61 11.24 1.41 -10.88
N TRP A 62 12.12 1.27 -9.88
CA TRP A 62 12.30 2.26 -8.83
C TRP A 62 13.03 3.53 -9.32
N PRO A 63 14.20 3.43 -9.99
CA PRO A 63 14.78 4.56 -10.72
C PRO A 63 13.77 5.27 -11.64
N THR A 64 12.97 4.52 -12.39
CA THR A 64 11.94 5.06 -13.29
C THR A 64 10.91 5.87 -12.51
N LEU A 65 10.30 5.33 -11.45
CA LEU A 65 9.36 6.07 -10.60
C LEU A 65 9.97 7.36 -10.03
N ARG A 66 11.25 7.32 -9.62
CA ARG A 66 11.94 8.52 -9.12
C ARG A 66 12.10 9.60 -10.18
N ARG A 67 12.38 9.22 -11.43
CA ARG A 67 12.50 10.18 -12.55
C ARG A 67 11.17 10.84 -12.90
N LEU A 68 10.05 10.17 -12.63
CA LEU A 68 8.70 10.69 -12.91
C LEU A 68 8.16 11.64 -11.81
N ARG A 69 8.87 11.77 -10.69
CA ARG A 69 8.48 12.74 -9.63
C ARG A 69 8.52 14.16 -10.16
N GLY A 70 7.56 14.97 -9.75
CA GLY A 70 7.30 16.29 -10.35
C GLY A 70 6.44 16.25 -11.62
N GLY A 71 6.22 15.06 -12.19
CA GLY A 71 5.42 14.87 -13.40
C GLY A 71 6.09 15.38 -14.67
N GLY A 72 5.35 15.34 -15.77
CA GLY A 72 5.81 15.84 -17.08
C GLY A 72 4.65 16.07 -18.04
N SER A 73 4.96 16.31 -19.31
CA SER A 73 3.95 16.48 -20.37
C SER A 73 3.09 15.22 -20.58
N GLU A 74 3.70 14.04 -20.46
CA GLU A 74 3.08 12.75 -20.74
C GLU A 74 2.78 11.91 -19.49
N THR A 75 3.28 12.31 -18.33
CA THR A 75 3.14 11.54 -17.09
C THR A 75 2.73 12.43 -15.93
N VAL A 76 1.94 11.86 -15.03
CA VAL A 76 1.62 12.48 -13.76
C VAL A 76 2.67 12.15 -12.71
N ASP A 77 2.83 13.03 -11.74
CA ASP A 77 3.67 12.76 -10.58
C ASP A 77 3.10 11.60 -9.74
N PRO A 78 3.81 10.47 -9.59
CA PRO A 78 3.34 9.33 -8.80
C PRO A 78 3.11 9.69 -7.31
N ASP A 79 3.84 10.67 -6.77
CA ASP A 79 3.71 11.09 -5.37
C ASP A 79 2.30 11.64 -5.07
N ARG A 80 1.60 12.17 -6.10
CA ARG A 80 0.19 12.62 -5.98
C ARG A 80 -0.75 11.48 -5.62
N PHE A 81 -0.45 10.24 -6.00
CA PHE A 81 -1.29 9.08 -5.68
C PHE A 81 -0.88 8.41 -4.37
N VAL A 82 0.42 8.42 -4.06
CA VAL A 82 0.98 7.69 -2.91
C VAL A 82 0.82 8.43 -1.59
N HIS A 83 1.07 9.73 -1.60
CA HIS A 83 1.15 10.53 -0.37
C HIS A 83 -0.16 11.24 -0.01
N ARG A 84 -1.09 11.41 -0.96
CA ARG A 84 -2.39 12.03 -0.66
C ARG A 84 -3.27 11.15 0.24
N SER A 85 -4.17 11.81 0.96
CA SER A 85 -5.24 11.16 1.72
C SER A 85 -6.42 10.85 0.82
N TYR A 86 -7.10 9.73 1.08
CA TYR A 86 -8.29 9.31 0.36
C TYR A 86 -9.47 9.25 1.35
N PRO A 87 -10.60 9.91 1.01
CA PRO A 87 -11.86 9.69 1.72
C PRO A 87 -12.26 8.22 1.72
N LEU A 88 -13.00 7.77 2.74
CA LEU A 88 -13.44 6.37 2.86
C LEU A 88 -14.47 5.99 1.79
N ASP A 89 -15.18 6.97 1.27
CA ASP A 89 -16.16 6.88 0.18
C ASP A 89 -15.55 7.15 -1.20
N ALA A 90 -14.23 7.37 -1.29
CA ALA A 90 -13.56 7.56 -2.57
C ALA A 90 -13.73 6.33 -3.46
N VAL A 91 -14.03 6.55 -4.75
CA VAL A 91 -14.02 5.47 -5.74
C VAL A 91 -12.58 5.04 -6.00
N LEU A 92 -12.29 3.77 -5.79
CA LEU A 92 -10.96 3.18 -5.93
C LEU A 92 -10.86 2.35 -7.21
N PRO A 93 -9.64 2.19 -7.77
CA PRO A 93 -9.43 1.49 -9.04
C PRO A 93 -9.83 0.01 -9.03
N TRP A 94 -10.06 -0.58 -7.86
CA TRP A 94 -10.48 -1.97 -7.70
C TRP A 94 -11.95 -2.10 -7.27
N ASP A 95 -12.69 -1.00 -7.08
CA ASP A 95 -14.10 -1.05 -6.64
C ASP A 95 -15.02 -1.79 -7.64
N PHE A 96 -14.61 -1.89 -8.91
CA PHE A 96 -15.37 -2.61 -9.94
C PHE A 96 -15.02 -4.10 -10.01
N ILE A 97 -14.00 -4.53 -9.27
CA ILE A 97 -13.54 -5.93 -9.24
C ILE A 97 -14.29 -6.61 -8.11
N ASP A 98 -15.07 -7.64 -8.45
CA ASP A 98 -15.64 -8.51 -7.42
C ASP A 98 -14.54 -9.39 -6.84
N HIS A 99 -14.09 -9.02 -5.64
CA HIS A 99 -13.14 -9.78 -4.83
C HIS A 99 -13.81 -10.32 -3.55
N SER A 100 -15.15 -10.35 -3.51
CA SER A 100 -16.02 -10.87 -2.44
C SER A 100 -15.89 -10.17 -1.07
N VAL A 101 -14.85 -9.37 -0.84
CA VAL A 101 -14.68 -8.57 0.39
C VAL A 101 -15.48 -7.27 0.31
N ASP A 102 -16.34 -7.03 1.28
CA ASP A 102 -17.11 -5.79 1.37
C ASP A 102 -16.20 -4.59 1.67
N LYS A 103 -16.29 -3.52 0.87
CA LYS A 103 -15.53 -2.28 1.09
C LYS A 103 -15.81 -1.65 2.46
N ARG A 104 -17.02 -1.80 3.00
CA ARG A 104 -17.39 -1.35 4.35
C ARG A 104 -16.57 -2.08 5.42
N TYR A 105 -16.29 -3.37 5.21
CA TYR A 105 -15.40 -4.14 6.08
C TYR A 105 -13.99 -3.53 6.06
N LEU A 106 -13.41 -3.29 4.88
CA LEU A 106 -12.09 -2.65 4.75
C LEU A 106 -12.03 -1.27 5.42
N ALA A 107 -13.10 -0.48 5.30
CA ALA A 107 -13.21 0.81 5.97
C ALA A 107 -13.31 0.69 7.51
N ALA A 108 -13.94 -0.37 8.02
CA ALA A 108 -13.98 -0.68 9.45
C ALA A 108 -12.61 -1.13 9.97
N GLU A 109 -11.94 -2.04 9.26
CA GLU A 109 -10.59 -2.51 9.59
C GLU A 109 -9.57 -1.37 9.60
N ARG A 110 -9.65 -0.45 8.64
CA ARG A 110 -8.81 0.76 8.65
C ARG A 110 -9.01 1.61 9.89
N ARG A 111 -10.24 1.76 10.38
CA ARG A 111 -10.52 2.52 11.62
C ARG A 111 -9.97 1.81 12.85
N LYS A 112 -10.15 0.49 12.94
CA LYS A 112 -9.60 -0.33 14.03
C LYS A 112 -8.07 -0.24 14.07
N ALA A 113 -7.41 -0.39 12.93
CA ALA A 113 -5.95 -0.30 12.83
C ALA A 113 -5.43 1.07 13.30
N LEU A 114 -6.11 2.16 12.97
CA LEU A 114 -5.75 3.51 13.45
C LEU A 114 -6.05 3.73 14.94
N ALA A 115 -6.93 2.93 15.53
CA ALA A 115 -7.26 2.93 16.95
C ALA A 115 -6.46 1.87 17.73
N GLU A 116 -5.49 1.19 17.10
CA GLU A 116 -4.69 0.12 17.70
C GLU A 116 -5.54 -1.06 18.22
N ILE A 117 -6.71 -1.27 17.60
CA ILE A 117 -7.61 -2.38 17.91
C ILE A 117 -7.31 -3.53 16.97
N GLU A 118 -6.93 -4.67 17.52
CA GLU A 118 -6.69 -5.90 16.78
C GLU A 118 -8.01 -6.55 16.33
N THR A 119 -8.02 -7.07 15.10
CA THR A 119 -9.10 -7.93 14.62
C THR A 119 -8.71 -9.39 14.88
N PRO A 120 -9.59 -10.19 15.52
CA PRO A 120 -9.31 -11.59 15.77
C PRO A 120 -9.00 -12.37 14.48
N PRO A 121 -8.22 -13.46 14.56
CA PRO A 121 -7.98 -14.35 13.42
C PRO A 121 -9.27 -14.81 12.76
N CYS A 122 -9.27 -14.89 11.43
CA CYS A 122 -10.40 -15.36 10.65
C CYS A 122 -10.56 -16.89 10.80
N ASP A 123 -11.74 -17.35 11.19
CA ASP A 123 -12.14 -18.76 11.08
C ASP A 123 -12.98 -18.94 9.82
N THR A 124 -12.40 -19.51 8.76
CA THR A 124 -13.06 -19.67 7.46
C THR A 124 -14.25 -20.65 7.49
N ALA A 125 -14.43 -21.41 8.57
CA ALA A 125 -15.59 -22.30 8.72
C ALA A 125 -16.83 -21.58 9.27
N THR A 126 -16.66 -20.43 9.94
CA THR A 126 -17.74 -19.75 10.68
C THR A 126 -17.82 -18.24 10.44
N CYS A 127 -16.75 -17.61 9.97
CA CYS A 127 -16.66 -16.18 9.77
C CYS A 127 -17.14 -15.77 8.37
N HIS A 128 -18.19 -14.95 8.32
CA HIS A 128 -18.69 -14.33 7.09
C HIS A 128 -18.60 -12.79 7.13
N THR A 129 -17.84 -12.23 8.08
CA THR A 129 -17.82 -10.79 8.38
C THR A 129 -17.35 -9.93 7.21
N CYS A 130 -16.35 -10.41 6.46
CA CYS A 130 -15.79 -9.68 5.32
C CYS A 130 -16.50 -10.01 4.00
N GLY A 131 -17.20 -11.14 3.89
CA GLY A 131 -17.83 -11.64 2.66
C GLY A 131 -16.95 -12.54 1.78
N ALA A 132 -15.70 -12.82 2.18
CA ALA A 132 -14.78 -13.63 1.36
C ALA A 132 -15.06 -15.15 1.35
N CYS A 133 -15.84 -15.67 2.31
CA CYS A 133 -16.12 -17.09 2.52
C CYS A 133 -17.63 -17.36 2.53
#